data_AF-A0A1E5Q5G2-F1
#
_entry.id   AF-A0A1E5Q5G2-F1
#
_cell.length_a   1.000
_cell.length_b   1.000
_cell.length_c   1.000
_cell.angle_alpha   90.00
_cell.angle_beta   90.00
_cell.angle_gamma   90.00
#
_symmetry.space_group_name_H-M   'P 1'
#
loop_
_entity.id
_entity.type
_entity.pdbx_description
1 polymer ?
#
loop_
_entity_poly.entity_id
_entity_poly.type
_entity_poly.pdbx_seq_one_letter_code
_entity_poly.pdbx_strand_id
1 'polypeptide(L)'
;MNAYSFFTAQLRFVAAKTHRENDDIDQMMNVLHSIADQIDEGETFQLEANRIRLGARALAGVAGFLQQHILPEVISQKNMNGEKQIRWTIDTSMSLMAKMMTHAEMTHDKEPLKLTLDAPPDLSV
;
A
#
# COMPACT_ATOMS: atom_id res chain seq x y z
N MET A 1 -0.37 16.47 -11.01
CA MET A 1 0.14 15.83 -9.78
C MET A 1 -0.99 14.98 -9.25
N ASN A 2 -0.80 13.66 -9.14
CA ASN A 2 -1.85 12.75 -8.66
C ASN A 2 -2.13 13.02 -7.17
N ALA A 3 -3.41 13.04 -6.78
CA ALA A 3 -3.85 13.19 -5.40
C ALA A 3 -3.28 12.08 -4.48
N TYR A 4 -2.92 10.93 -5.05
CA TYR A 4 -2.34 9.78 -4.33
C TYR A 4 -0.80 9.72 -4.38
N SER A 5 -0.12 10.78 -4.84
CA SER A 5 1.36 10.79 -4.91
C SER A 5 2.05 10.53 -3.57
N PHE A 6 1.43 10.91 -2.44
CA PHE A 6 1.95 10.58 -1.11
C PHE A 6 1.90 9.07 -0.83
N PHE A 7 0.82 8.40 -1.25
CA PHE A 7 0.63 6.97 -1.09
C PHE A 7 1.65 6.19 -1.93
N THR A 8 1.77 6.51 -3.22
CA THR A 8 2.71 5.84 -4.12
C THR A 8 4.17 6.09 -3.73
N ALA A 9 4.50 7.28 -3.22
CA ALA A 9 5.81 7.56 -2.64
C ALA A 9 6.10 6.72 -1.39
N GLN A 10 5.13 6.54 -0.50
CA GLN A 10 5.28 5.71 0.70
C GLN A 10 5.43 4.22 0.36
N LEU A 11 4.68 3.69 -0.62
CA LEU A 11 4.87 2.32 -1.11
C LEU A 11 6.30 2.10 -1.62
N ARG A 12 6.80 3.01 -2.46
CA ARG A 12 8.17 2.94 -3.00
C ARG A 12 9.22 3.11 -1.91
N PHE A 13 8.98 3.96 -0.93
CA PHE A 13 9.88 4.16 0.20
C PHE A 13 10.04 2.87 1.02
N VAL A 14 8.95 2.22 1.39
CA VAL A 14 9.00 0.94 2.09
C VAL A 14 9.67 -0.12 1.22
N ALA A 15 9.34 -0.17 -0.08
CA ALA A 15 9.95 -1.10 -1.01
C ALA A 15 11.47 -0.94 -1.13
N ALA A 16 11.96 0.30 -1.10
CA ALA A 16 13.39 0.61 -1.14
C ALA A 16 14.11 0.37 0.20
N LYS A 17 13.41 0.47 1.33
CA LYS A 17 13.98 0.25 2.66
C LYS A 17 13.99 -1.21 3.10
N THR A 18 13.15 -2.04 2.49
CA THR A 18 13.08 -3.47 2.81
C THR A 18 14.26 -4.21 2.22
N HIS A 19 15.00 -4.94 3.06
CA HIS A 19 16.11 -5.78 2.59
C HIS A 19 15.56 -7.02 1.87
N ARG A 20 16.00 -7.23 0.63
CA ARG A 20 15.55 -8.34 -0.23
C ARG A 20 16.36 -9.60 0.07
N GLU A 21 16.03 -10.23 1.19
CA GLU A 21 16.75 -11.40 1.70
C GLU A 21 16.36 -12.72 1.01
N ASN A 22 15.21 -12.77 0.33
CA ASN A 22 14.74 -13.92 -0.43
C ASN A 22 13.82 -13.52 -1.59
N ASP A 23 13.54 -14.49 -2.47
CA ASP A 23 12.72 -14.30 -3.67
C ASP A 23 11.28 -13.89 -3.36
N ASP A 24 10.73 -14.31 -2.21
CA ASP A 24 9.37 -13.93 -1.81
C ASP A 24 9.28 -12.45 -1.46
N ILE A 25 10.23 -11.94 -0.68
CA ILE A 25 10.32 -10.52 -0.31
C ILE A 25 10.65 -9.68 -1.54
N ASP A 26 11.55 -10.14 -2.41
CA ASP A 26 11.83 -9.48 -3.68
C ASP A 26 10.55 -9.28 -4.51
N GLN A 27 9.77 -10.34 -4.68
CA GLN A 27 8.51 -10.28 -5.41
C GLN A 27 7.48 -9.38 -4.71
N MET A 28 7.40 -9.38 -3.37
CA MET A 28 6.53 -8.45 -2.63
C MET A 28 6.87 -6.99 -2.95
N MET A 29 8.15 -6.63 -2.95
CA MET A 29 8.58 -5.27 -3.25
C MET A 29 8.29 -4.90 -4.71
N ASN A 30 8.45 -5.84 -5.64
CA ASN A 30 8.09 -5.65 -7.04
C ASN A 30 6.57 -5.45 -7.20
N VAL A 31 5.75 -6.13 -6.40
CA VAL A 31 4.29 -5.88 -6.36
C VAL A 31 3.98 -4.48 -5.85
N LEU A 32 4.65 -3.99 -4.80
CA LEU A 32 4.46 -2.62 -4.32
C LEU A 32 4.81 -1.57 -5.38
N HIS A 33 5.92 -1.78 -6.11
CA HIS A 33 6.28 -0.91 -7.24
C HIS A 33 5.20 -0.94 -8.32
N SER A 34 4.74 -2.12 -8.72
CA SER A 34 3.69 -2.23 -9.74
C SER A 34 2.38 -1.56 -9.32
N ILE A 35 1.96 -1.69 -8.06
CA ILE A 35 0.78 -0.99 -7.54
C ILE A 35 1.00 0.53 -7.58
N ALA A 36 2.17 1.01 -7.16
CA ALA A 36 2.50 2.42 -7.18
C ALA A 36 2.51 3.00 -8.61
N ASP A 37 3.04 2.27 -9.57
CA ASP A 37 3.08 2.70 -10.98
C ASP A 37 1.68 2.78 -11.57
N GLN A 38 0.83 1.77 -11.34
CA GLN A 38 -0.57 1.77 -11.79
C GLN A 38 -1.37 2.92 -11.16
N ILE A 39 -1.13 3.20 -9.87
CA ILE A 39 -1.81 4.31 -9.19
C ILE A 39 -1.29 5.66 -9.67
N ASP A 40 -0.05 5.79 -10.10
CA ASP A 40 0.40 7.06 -10.69
C ASP A 40 -0.30 7.38 -12.03
N GLU A 41 -0.77 6.35 -12.74
CA GLU A 41 -1.58 6.48 -13.97
C GLU A 41 -3.07 6.75 -13.70
N GLY A 42 -3.59 6.41 -12.52
CA GLY A 42 -5.00 6.60 -12.14
C GLY A 42 -5.31 6.16 -10.72
N GLU A 43 -6.56 6.16 -10.29
CA GLU A 43 -6.91 5.78 -8.91
C GLU A 43 -7.16 4.28 -8.70
N THR A 44 -6.83 3.47 -9.69
CA THR A 44 -7.18 2.04 -9.74
C THR A 44 -5.96 1.22 -10.10
N PHE A 45 -5.84 0.05 -9.49
CA PHE A 45 -4.83 -0.94 -9.84
C PHE A 45 -5.45 -2.34 -9.93
N GLN A 46 -4.78 -3.22 -10.67
CA GLN A 46 -5.18 -4.61 -10.86
C GLN A 46 -4.03 -5.55 -10.53
N LEU A 47 -4.37 -6.68 -9.92
CA LEU A 47 -3.46 -7.79 -9.66
C LEU A 47 -3.99 -9.07 -10.27
N GLU A 48 -3.08 -9.83 -10.88
CA GLU A 48 -3.34 -11.21 -11.30
C GLU A 48 -3.57 -12.11 -10.08
N ALA A 49 -4.38 -13.15 -10.25
CA ALA A 49 -4.83 -14.02 -9.16
C ALA A 49 -3.68 -14.56 -8.29
N ASN A 50 -2.59 -15.00 -8.93
CA ASN A 50 -1.40 -15.52 -8.26
C ASN A 50 -0.57 -14.46 -7.50
N ARG A 51 -0.84 -13.17 -7.70
CA ARG A 51 -0.17 -12.06 -7.01
C ARG A 51 -1.01 -11.43 -5.91
N ILE A 52 -2.30 -11.77 -5.80
CA ILE A 52 -3.21 -11.15 -4.83
C ILE A 52 -2.72 -11.36 -3.39
N ARG A 53 -2.43 -12.60 -2.99
CA ARG A 53 -1.95 -12.89 -1.63
C ARG A 53 -0.60 -12.24 -1.34
N LEU A 54 0.27 -12.17 -2.33
CA LEU A 54 1.57 -11.55 -2.20
C LEU A 54 1.44 -10.03 -2.02
N GLY A 55 0.60 -9.38 -2.82
CA GLY A 55 0.26 -7.97 -2.70
C GLY A 55 -0.41 -7.64 -1.37
N ALA A 56 -1.32 -8.50 -0.90
CA ALA A 56 -1.97 -8.36 0.40
C ALA A 56 -0.93 -8.35 1.54
N ARG A 57 0.00 -9.31 1.55
CA ARG A 57 1.09 -9.36 2.54
C ARG A 57 2.01 -8.15 2.41
N ALA A 58 2.30 -7.70 1.20
CA ALA A 58 3.15 -6.53 0.97
C ALA A 58 2.52 -5.26 1.54
N LEU A 59 1.22 -5.05 1.32
CA LEU A 59 0.47 -3.93 1.90
C LEU A 59 0.38 -4.01 3.44
N ALA A 60 0.21 -5.22 4.00
CA ALA A 60 0.31 -5.39 5.45
C ALA A 60 1.69 -5.00 5.99
N GLY A 61 2.76 -5.36 5.28
CA GLY A 61 4.13 -4.96 5.60
C GLY A 61 4.32 -3.45 5.58
N VAL A 62 3.77 -2.76 4.57
CA VAL A 62 3.75 -1.29 4.50
C VAL A 62 3.06 -0.69 5.71
N ALA A 63 1.84 -1.14 6.02
CA ALA A 63 1.07 -0.65 7.16
C ALA A 63 1.85 -0.83 8.48
N GLY A 64 2.41 -2.02 8.70
CA GLY A 64 3.24 -2.31 9.88
C GLY A 64 4.48 -1.42 9.97
N PHE A 65 5.21 -1.26 8.88
CA PHE A 65 6.41 -0.43 8.83
C PHE A 65 6.09 1.03 9.14
N LEU A 66 5.06 1.60 8.50
CA LEU A 66 4.66 2.98 8.73
C LEU A 66 4.18 3.20 10.16
N GLN A 67 3.38 2.27 10.69
CA GLN A 67 2.85 2.34 12.06
C GLN A 67 3.95 2.30 13.11
N GLN A 68 4.97 1.46 12.92
CA GLN A 68 6.03 1.24 13.91
C GLN A 68 7.16 2.27 13.81
N HIS A 69 7.52 2.72 12.60
CA HIS A 69 8.72 3.52 12.39
C HIS A 69 8.44 4.97 11.98
N ILE A 70 7.41 5.23 11.18
CA ILE A 70 7.22 6.57 10.57
C ILE A 70 6.19 7.41 11.32
N LEU A 71 5.06 6.81 11.68
CA LEU A 71 3.98 7.52 12.39
C LEU A 71 4.46 8.18 13.70
N PRO A 72 5.26 7.50 14.57
CA PRO A 72 5.76 8.13 15.79
C PRO A 72 6.67 9.34 15.52
N GLU A 73 7.50 9.28 14.49
CA GLU A 73 8.41 10.38 14.11
C GLU A 73 7.62 11.59 13.64
N VAL A 74 6.65 11.40 12.75
CA VAL A 74 5.80 12.46 12.21
C VAL A 74 4.99 13.15 13.30
N ILE A 75 4.45 12.39 14.27
CA ILE A 75 3.77 12.92 15.46
C ILE A 75 4.73 13.74 16.31
N SER A 76 5.94 13.23 16.57
CA SER A 76 6.94 13.95 17.38
C SER A 76 7.35 15.29 16.78
N GLN A 77 7.34 15.39 15.45
CA GLN A 77 7.62 16.61 14.69
C GLN A 77 6.41 17.54 14.55
N LYS A 78 5.24 17.16 15.08
CA LYS A 78 3.96 17.89 14.95
C LYS A 78 3.57 18.16 13.49
N ASN A 79 3.96 17.28 12.57
CA ASN A 79 3.62 17.41 11.17
C ASN A 79 2.21 16.85 10.92
N MET A 80 1.20 17.71 11.13
CA MET A 80 -0.22 17.34 11.05
C MET A 80 -0.61 16.75 9.69
N ASN A 81 -0.12 17.31 8.59
CA ASN A 81 -0.44 16.84 7.24
C ASN A 81 0.23 15.49 6.96
N GLY A 82 1.49 15.33 7.37
CA GLY A 82 2.18 14.04 7.31
C GLY A 82 1.45 12.98 8.13
N GLU A 83 0.98 13.32 9.33
CA GLU A 83 0.26 12.38 10.19
C GLU A 83 -1.02 11.89 9.51
N LYS A 84 -1.82 12.80 8.96
CA LYS A 84 -3.04 12.47 8.20
C LYS A 84 -2.73 11.54 7.02
N GLN A 85 -1.69 11.84 6.24
CA GLN A 85 -1.28 11.03 5.08
C GLN A 85 -0.80 9.63 5.48
N ILE A 86 -0.01 9.52 6.55
CA ILE A 86 0.52 8.23 7.04
C ILE A 86 -0.62 7.38 7.59
N ARG A 87 -1.50 7.94 8.42
CA ARG A 87 -2.68 7.22 8.95
C ARG A 87 -3.58 6.73 7.84
N TRP A 88 -3.90 7.60 6.87
CA TRP A 88 -4.68 7.20 5.72
C TRP A 88 -4.00 6.07 4.93
N THR A 89 -2.68 6.13 4.74
CA THR A 89 -1.95 5.08 4.02
C THR A 89 -1.99 3.75 4.75
N ILE A 90 -1.88 3.75 6.08
CA ILE A 90 -2.01 2.55 6.92
C ILE A 90 -3.42 1.97 6.77
N ASP A 91 -4.46 2.79 6.96
CA ASP A 91 -5.85 2.35 6.90
C ASP A 91 -6.21 1.81 5.51
N THR A 92 -5.84 2.53 4.45
CA THR A 92 -6.04 2.12 3.06
C THR A 92 -5.30 0.82 2.76
N SER A 93 -4.04 0.68 3.18
CA SER A 93 -3.26 -0.55 2.96
C SER A 93 -3.91 -1.76 3.63
N MET A 94 -4.41 -1.60 4.86
CA MET A 94 -5.09 -2.66 5.60
C MET A 94 -6.46 -3.01 5.00
N SER A 95 -7.23 -2.01 4.56
CA SER A 95 -8.51 -2.19 3.87
C SER A 95 -8.33 -2.95 2.55
N LEU A 96 -7.37 -2.53 1.72
CA LEU A 96 -7.03 -3.20 0.47
C LEU A 96 -6.53 -4.63 0.71
N MET A 97 -5.66 -4.83 1.70
CA MET A 97 -5.18 -6.16 2.09
C MET A 97 -6.34 -7.10 2.46
N ALA A 98 -7.29 -6.63 3.27
CA ALA A 98 -8.45 -7.42 3.64
C ALA A 98 -9.30 -7.78 2.41
N LYS A 99 -9.61 -6.79 1.54
CA LYS A 99 -10.34 -7.01 0.27
C LYS A 99 -9.64 -8.04 -0.62
N MET A 100 -8.31 -7.95 -0.75
CA MET A 100 -7.50 -8.91 -1.51
C MET A 100 -7.58 -10.33 -0.93
N MET A 101 -7.42 -10.47 0.38
CA MET A 101 -7.46 -11.79 1.03
C MET A 101 -8.84 -12.44 0.91
N THR A 102 -9.91 -11.68 1.16
CA THR A 102 -11.28 -12.17 0.98
C THR A 102 -11.55 -12.60 -0.46
N HIS A 103 -11.13 -11.80 -1.45
CA HIS A 103 -11.29 -12.17 -2.87
C HIS A 103 -10.51 -13.44 -3.23
N ALA A 104 -9.25 -13.55 -2.79
CA ALA A 104 -8.41 -14.73 -3.02
C ALA A 104 -9.03 -16.00 -2.41
N GLU A 105 -9.64 -15.89 -1.23
CA GLU A 105 -10.38 -16.98 -0.59
C GLU A 105 -11.65 -17.36 -1.36
N MET A 106 -12.49 -16.37 -1.72
CA MET A 106 -13.75 -16.60 -2.42
C MET A 106 -13.55 -17.20 -3.83
N THR A 107 -12.49 -16.79 -4.52
CA THR A 107 -12.21 -17.22 -5.90
C THR A 107 -11.22 -18.39 -5.97
N HIS A 108 -10.75 -18.88 -4.81
CA HIS A 108 -9.73 -19.92 -4.70
C HIS A 108 -8.46 -19.61 -5.51
N ASP A 109 -8.02 -18.35 -5.48
CA ASP A 109 -6.83 -17.86 -6.19
C ASP A 109 -6.91 -18.01 -7.73
N LYS A 110 -8.11 -17.95 -8.31
CA LYS A 110 -8.32 -18.16 -9.76
C LYS A 110 -8.64 -16.90 -10.55
N GLU A 111 -9.15 -15.85 -9.90
CA GLU A 111 -9.62 -14.66 -10.60
C GLU A 111 -8.77 -13.44 -10.25
N PRO A 112 -8.43 -12.59 -11.23
CA PRO A 112 -7.75 -11.33 -10.98
C PRO A 112 -8.66 -10.39 -10.18
N LEU A 113 -8.07 -9.38 -9.55
CA LEU A 113 -8.80 -8.39 -8.78
C LEU A 113 -8.38 -6.98 -9.18
N LYS A 114 -9.37 -6.14 -9.43
CA LYS A 114 -9.22 -4.70 -9.67
C LYS A 114 -9.75 -3.94 -8.46
N LEU A 115 -8.94 -3.03 -7.90
CA LEU A 115 -9.27 -2.23 -6.73
C LEU A 115 -9.05 -0.75 -7.01
N THR A 116 -10.01 0.05 -6.56
CA THR A 116 -9.95 1.52 -6.61
C THR A 116 -9.64 2.05 -5.22
N LEU A 117 -8.79 3.06 -5.14
CA LEU A 117 -8.50 3.76 -3.90
C LEU A 117 -9.73 4.56 -3.44
N ASP A 118 -9.93 4.59 -2.12
CA ASP A 118 -10.89 5.51 -1.52
C ASP A 118 -10.40 6.96 -1.65
N ALA A 119 -11.26 7.94 -1.39
CA ALA A 119 -10.87 9.34 -1.49
C ALA A 119 -9.65 9.67 -0.59
N PRO A 120 -8.71 10.50 -1.06
CA PRO A 120 -7.53 10.89 -0.30
C PRO A 120 -7.93 11.68 0.96
N PRO A 121 -7.06 11.75 1.98
CA PRO A 121 -7.37 12.45 3.22
C PRO A 121 -7.53 13.95 2.96
N ASP A 122 -8.46 14.58 3.68
CA ASP A 122 -8.64 16.03 3.63
C ASP A 122 -7.48 16.74 4.34
N LEU A 123 -6.65 17.42 3.54
CA LEU A 123 -5.49 18.20 3.99
C LEU A 123 -5.83 19.67 4.24
N SER A 124 -7.10 20.07 4.12
CA SER A 124 -7.56 21.39 4.53
C SER A 124 -7.29 21.58 6.02
N VAL A 125 -6.65 22.71 6.36
CA VAL A 125 -6.45 23.21 7.73
C VAL A 125 -7.35 24.40 7.93
#